data_AF-A0AB33IHB4-F1
#
_entry.id   AF-A0AB33IHB4-F1
#
_cell.length_a   1.000
_cell.length_b   1.000
_cell.length_c   1.000
_cell.angle_alpha   90.00
_cell.angle_beta   90.00
_cell.angle_gamma   90.00
#
_symmetry.space_group_name_H-M   'P 1'
#
loop_
_entity.id
_entity.type
_entity.pdbx_description
1 polymer ?
#
loop_
_entity_poly.entity_id
_entity_poly.type
_entity_poly.pdbx_seq_one_letter_code
_entity_poly.pdbx_strand_id
1 'polypeptide(L)'
;MKLGRWEEYLAMRQGILKLNATYRSRLSNDLGGCLSVLPGFTTETQGAESVRLIDVLWLDRESHRVVAAFEVEHSTTIYSGIVRMLDLARGSEAQALEGLLLVAPDKREADVREQLWRPAFSRIADLKVRYLPYGRLRRIVRPLSALGRV
;
A
#
# COMPACT_ATOMS: atom_id res chain seq x y z
N MET A 1 -18.76 11.45 1.35
CA MET A 1 -17.50 10.70 1.45
C MET A 1 -17.61 9.75 2.64
N LYS A 2 -17.94 8.46 2.44
CA LYS A 2 -17.99 7.48 3.54
C LYS A 2 -16.59 6.90 3.69
N LEU A 3 -15.81 7.46 4.61
CA LEU A 3 -14.75 6.69 5.25
C LEU A 3 -15.44 5.47 5.84
N GLY A 4 -15.02 4.28 5.38
CA GLY A 4 -15.27 3.02 6.08
C GLY A 4 -15.02 3.22 7.58
N ARG A 5 -15.83 2.55 8.39
CA ARG A 5 -16.00 2.75 9.84
C ARG A 5 -14.71 3.21 10.53
N TRP A 6 -14.79 4.16 11.47
CA TRP A 6 -13.63 4.72 12.21
C TRP A 6 -12.61 3.69 12.71
N GLU A 7 -13.08 2.50 13.10
CA GLU A 7 -12.23 1.36 13.48
C GLU A 7 -11.29 0.88 12.37
N GLU A 8 -11.72 0.88 11.11
CA GLU A 8 -10.93 0.49 9.94
C GLU A 8 -9.81 1.50 9.68
N TYR A 9 -10.14 2.79 9.76
CA TYR A 9 -9.17 3.87 9.69
C TYR A 9 -8.13 3.77 10.81
N LEU A 10 -8.55 3.55 12.06
CA LEU A 10 -7.63 3.39 13.19
C LEU A 10 -6.72 2.17 13.03
N ALA A 11 -7.26 1.04 12.58
CA ALA A 11 -6.49 -0.17 12.34
C ALA A 11 -5.43 0.05 11.25
N MET A 12 -5.79 0.75 10.17
CA MET A 12 -4.87 1.13 9.12
C MET A 12 -3.75 2.04 9.63
N ARG A 13 -4.11 3.12 10.34
CA ARG A 13 -3.14 4.03 10.95
C ARG A 13 -2.17 3.29 11.88
N GLN A 14 -2.69 2.43 12.76
CA GLN A 14 -1.85 1.64 13.66
C GLN A 14 -0.95 0.66 12.91
N GLY A 15 -1.41 0.09 11.80
CA GLY A 15 -0.64 -0.80 10.94
C GLY A 15 0.54 -0.11 10.29
N ILE A 16 0.28 1.05 9.68
CA ILE A 16 1.33 1.90 9.09
C ILE A 16 2.35 2.28 10.15
N LEU A 17 1.91 2.75 11.33
CA LEU A 17 2.81 3.12 12.43
C LEU A 17 3.65 1.94 12.93
N LYS A 18 3.05 0.74 13.05
CA LYS A 18 3.76 -0.48 13.46
C LYS A 18 4.81 -0.90 12.44
N LEU A 19 4.49 -0.83 11.14
CA LEU A 19 5.47 -1.08 10.07
C LEU A 19 6.61 -0.06 10.11
N ASN A 20 6.31 1.23 10.21
CA ASN A 20 7.31 2.30 10.32
C ASN A 20 8.23 2.09 11.52
N ALA A 21 7.68 1.68 12.67
CA ALA A 21 8.47 1.38 13.87
C ALA A 21 9.37 0.14 13.68
N THR A 22 8.83 -0.91 13.05
CA THR A 22 9.54 -2.18 12.84
C THR A 22 10.72 -2.02 11.89
N TYR A 23 10.57 -1.22 10.84
CA TYR A 23 11.59 -0.99 9.81
C TYR A 23 12.22 0.39 9.90
N ARG A 24 12.21 1.03 11.08
CA ARG A 24 12.66 2.41 11.31
C ARG A 24 14.10 2.70 10.86
N SER A 25 14.99 1.73 10.99
CA SER A 25 16.39 1.85 10.55
C SER A 25 16.52 1.88 9.02
N ARG A 26 15.60 1.21 8.32
CA ARG A 26 15.64 0.99 6.87
C ARG A 26 14.79 1.97 6.09
N LEU A 27 13.56 2.22 6.54
CA LEU A 27 12.61 3.08 5.85
C LEU A 27 12.88 4.54 6.22
N SER A 28 12.54 5.45 5.30
CA SER A 28 12.57 6.88 5.58
C SER A 28 11.73 7.19 6.82
N ASN A 29 12.27 8.08 7.68
CA ASN A 29 11.60 8.52 8.90
C ASN A 29 10.80 9.81 8.67
N ASP A 30 10.92 10.42 7.50
CA ASP A 30 9.99 11.47 7.11
C ASP A 30 8.63 10.81 6.86
N LEU A 31 7.56 11.48 7.26
CA LEU A 31 6.22 11.10 6.80
C LEU A 31 6.01 11.54 5.34
N GLY A 32 7.10 11.75 4.59
CA GLY A 32 7.13 12.55 3.37
C GLY A 32 6.50 13.91 3.61
N GLY A 33 7.26 14.91 4.07
CA GLY A 33 6.82 16.30 3.87
C GLY A 33 6.47 16.47 2.39
N CYS A 34 5.38 17.19 2.05
CA CYS A 34 4.80 17.24 0.70
C CYS A 34 5.85 17.25 -0.42
N LEU A 35 6.23 16.08 -0.92
CA LEU A 35 7.26 15.95 -1.94
C LEU A 35 6.66 16.55 -3.21
N SER A 36 7.35 17.53 -3.80
CA SER A 36 6.94 18.09 -5.09
C SER A 36 7.12 17.07 -6.22
N VAL A 37 8.09 16.18 -6.08
CA VAL A 37 8.40 15.10 -7.02
C VAL A 37 8.76 13.85 -6.22
N LEU A 38 8.20 12.70 -6.60
CA LEU A 38 8.55 11.41 -6.02
C LEU A 38 9.88 10.94 -6.64
N PRO A 39 10.90 10.57 -5.84
CA PRO A 39 12.15 10.03 -6.37
C PRO A 39 11.92 8.87 -7.34
N GLY A 40 12.56 8.90 -8.50
CA GLY A 40 12.36 7.91 -9.57
C GLY A 40 11.12 8.12 -10.45
N PHE A 41 10.27 9.11 -10.15
CA PHE A 41 9.07 9.44 -10.92
C PHE A 41 9.04 10.93 -11.24
N THR A 42 9.64 11.30 -12.37
CA THR A 42 9.56 12.66 -12.92
C THR A 42 8.22 12.90 -13.63
N THR A 43 7.89 14.14 -13.95
CA THR A 43 6.67 14.50 -14.71
C THR A 43 6.62 13.86 -16.11
N GLU A 44 7.76 13.43 -16.64
CA GLU A 44 7.86 12.74 -17.94
C GLU A 44 7.71 11.21 -17.80
N THR A 45 7.75 10.69 -16.57
CA THR A 45 7.62 9.25 -16.33
C THR A 45 6.18 8.83 -16.59
N GLN A 46 5.99 7.91 -17.55
CA GLN A 46 4.67 7.36 -17.83
C GLN A 46 4.08 6.71 -16.58
N GLY A 47 2.89 7.14 -16.17
CA GLY A 47 2.22 6.63 -14.97
C GLY A 47 2.57 7.39 -13.68
N ALA A 48 3.43 8.42 -13.71
CA ALA A 48 3.77 9.20 -12.50
C ALA A 48 2.54 9.77 -11.78
N GLU A 49 1.59 10.36 -12.52
CA GLU A 49 0.35 10.90 -11.94
C GLU A 49 -0.52 9.82 -11.29
N SER A 50 -0.49 8.60 -11.82
CA SER A 50 -1.19 7.43 -11.28
C SER A 50 -0.54 6.97 -9.96
N VAL A 51 0.79 6.88 -9.94
CA VAL A 51 1.59 6.49 -8.77
C VAL A 51 1.44 7.47 -7.62
N ARG A 52 1.30 8.78 -7.89
CA ARG A 52 1.07 9.82 -6.89
C ARG A 52 -0.24 9.65 -6.10
N LEU A 53 -1.18 8.87 -6.62
CA LEU A 53 -2.45 8.58 -5.97
C LEU A 53 -2.37 7.36 -5.04
N ILE A 54 -1.21 6.70 -4.94
CA ILE A 54 -1.02 5.60 -4.01
C ILE A 54 -1.02 6.12 -2.57
N ASP A 55 -1.82 5.50 -1.69
CA ASP A 55 -2.04 6.03 -0.33
C ASP A 55 -0.77 6.09 0.52
N VAL A 56 0.09 5.09 0.42
CA VAL A 56 1.36 5.04 1.17
C VAL A 56 2.46 4.41 0.31
N LEU A 57 3.59 5.11 0.24
CA LEU A 57 4.83 4.62 -0.34
C LEU A 57 5.92 4.62 0.75
N TRP A 58 6.65 3.52 0.85
CA TRP A 58 7.82 3.43 1.70
C TRP A 58 9.08 3.54 0.87
N LEU A 59 9.93 4.49 1.25
CA LEU A 59 11.23 4.71 0.64
C LEU A 59 12.32 4.11 1.51
N ASP A 60 13.29 3.45 0.86
CA ASP A 60 14.55 3.10 1.50
C ASP A 60 15.34 4.37 1.86
N ARG A 61 15.92 4.39 3.06
CA ARG A 61 16.59 5.59 3.61
C ARG A 61 17.82 6.00 2.81
N GLU A 62 18.59 5.04 2.32
CA GLU A 62 19.88 5.32 1.67
C GLU A 62 19.71 5.58 0.18
N SER A 63 18.96 4.71 -0.49
CA SER A 63 18.77 4.77 -1.93
C SER A 63 17.63 5.70 -2.36
N HIS A 64 16.74 6.10 -1.43
CA HIS A 64 15.50 6.85 -1.69
C HIS A 64 14.54 6.17 -2.67
N ARG A 65 14.75 4.88 -2.94
CA ARG A 65 13.94 4.07 -3.85
C ARG A 65 12.68 3.59 -3.16
N VAL A 66 11.60 3.44 -3.92
CA VAL A 66 10.36 2.84 -3.40
C VAL A 66 10.61 1.34 -3.17
N VAL A 67 10.41 0.89 -1.93
CA VAL A 67 10.59 -0.53 -1.54
C VAL A 67 9.28 -1.22 -1.23
N ALA A 68 8.23 -0.49 -0.87
CA ALA A 68 6.92 -1.04 -0.66
C ALA A 68 5.82 0.00 -0.87
N ALA A 69 4.62 -0.48 -1.15
CA ALA A 69 3.43 0.36 -1.28
C ALA A 69 2.22 -0.26 -0.57
N PHE A 70 1.31 0.59 -0.13
CA PHE A 70 0.05 0.21 0.49
C PHE A 70 -1.06 1.07 -0.09
N GLU A 71 -2.04 0.41 -0.71
CA GLU A 71 -3.12 1.00 -1.47
C GLU A 71 -4.47 0.55 -0.92
N VAL A 72 -5.37 1.49 -0.65
CA VAL A 72 -6.65 1.25 0.02
C VAL A 72 -7.80 1.37 -0.95
N GLU A 73 -8.47 0.26 -1.22
CA GLU A 73 -9.61 0.22 -2.12
C GLU A 73 -10.91 -0.07 -1.35
N HIS A 74 -11.44 0.97 -0.70
CA HIS A 74 -12.69 0.86 0.09
C HIS A 74 -13.95 0.88 -0.79
N SER A 75 -14.16 2.00 -1.49
CA SER A 75 -15.33 2.26 -2.35
C SER A 75 -14.97 2.59 -3.80
N THR A 76 -13.70 2.87 -4.05
CA THR A 76 -13.11 3.03 -5.38
C THR A 76 -12.91 1.65 -6.05
N THR A 77 -12.59 1.66 -7.34
CA THR A 77 -12.48 0.40 -8.09
C THR A 77 -11.15 -0.28 -7.77
N ILE A 78 -11.20 -1.57 -7.43
CA ILE A 78 -9.99 -2.39 -7.25
C ILE A 78 -9.09 -2.31 -8.49
N TYR A 79 -9.70 -2.25 -9.67
CA TYR A 79 -9.00 -2.09 -10.95
C TYR A 79 -8.08 -0.86 -10.95
N SER A 80 -8.55 0.30 -10.44
CA SER A 80 -7.71 1.50 -10.43
C SER A 80 -6.48 1.37 -9.52
N GLY A 81 -6.63 0.86 -8.29
CA GLY A 81 -5.49 0.65 -7.40
C GLY A 81 -4.49 -0.36 -7.96
N ILE A 82 -4.98 -1.41 -8.63
CA ILE A 82 -4.15 -2.37 -9.35
C ILE A 82 -3.34 -1.72 -10.46
N VAL A 83 -3.94 -0.83 -11.26
CA VAL A 83 -3.24 -0.10 -12.32
C VAL A 83 -2.18 0.86 -11.75
N ARG A 84 -2.46 1.58 -10.66
CA ARG A 84 -1.45 2.43 -9.98
C ARG A 84 -0.24 1.61 -9.53
N MET A 85 -0.47 0.42 -8.97
CA MET A 85 0.59 -0.50 -8.57
C MET A 85 1.39 -1.03 -9.76
N LEU A 86 0.75 -1.27 -10.92
CA LEU A 86 1.46 -1.60 -12.16
C LEU A 86 2.34 -0.45 -12.63
N ASP A 87 1.81 0.77 -12.63
CA ASP A 87 2.56 1.95 -13.05
C ASP A 87 3.80 2.15 -12.14
N LEU A 88 3.65 1.95 -10.83
CA LEU A 88 4.77 1.95 -9.88
C LEU A 88 5.81 0.90 -10.24
N ALA A 89 5.36 -0.31 -10.55
CA ALA A 89 6.21 -1.44 -10.90
C ALA A 89 6.78 -1.42 -12.33
N ARG A 90 6.43 -0.43 -13.15
CA ARG A 90 7.02 -0.24 -14.49
C ARG A 90 8.14 0.79 -14.51
N GLY A 91 8.25 1.62 -13.47
CA GLY A 91 9.38 2.54 -13.29
C GLY A 91 10.69 1.79 -13.09
N SER A 92 11.82 2.51 -13.15
CA SER A 92 13.15 1.99 -12.79
C SER A 92 13.21 1.37 -11.39
N GLU A 93 12.21 1.66 -10.56
CA GLU A 93 12.03 1.21 -9.19
C GLU A 93 11.50 -0.22 -9.03
N ALA A 94 11.02 -0.86 -10.10
CA ALA A 94 10.38 -2.18 -10.07
C ALA A 94 11.18 -3.27 -9.34
N GLN A 95 12.50 -3.26 -9.49
CA GLN A 95 13.41 -4.28 -8.93
C GLN A 95 13.62 -4.13 -7.41
N ALA A 96 13.36 -2.94 -6.86
CA ALA A 96 13.49 -2.67 -5.43
C ALA A 96 12.20 -2.97 -4.64
N LEU A 97 11.08 -3.23 -5.34
CA LEU A 97 9.80 -3.49 -4.69
C LEU A 97 9.79 -4.86 -4.00
N GLU A 98 9.66 -4.83 -2.69
CA GLU A 98 9.60 -6.03 -1.84
C GLU A 98 8.18 -6.43 -1.47
N GLY A 99 7.24 -5.49 -1.50
CA GLY A 99 5.85 -5.76 -1.18
C GLY A 99 4.88 -4.68 -1.63
N LEU A 100 3.80 -5.11 -2.28
CA LEU A 100 2.67 -4.28 -2.64
C LEU A 100 1.44 -4.80 -1.89
N LEU A 101 0.80 -3.95 -1.10
CA LEU A 101 -0.35 -4.32 -0.27
C LEU A 101 -1.61 -3.65 -0.80
N LEU A 102 -2.56 -4.46 -1.28
CA LEU A 102 -3.89 -3.99 -1.65
C LEU A 102 -4.85 -4.25 -0.48
N VAL A 103 -5.35 -3.19 0.13
CA VAL A 103 -6.08 -3.21 1.39
C VAL A 103 -7.53 -2.86 1.13
N ALA A 104 -8.43 -3.82 1.29
CA ALA A 104 -9.85 -3.64 0.98
C ALA A 104 -10.74 -4.38 1.99
N PRO A 105 -12.03 -4.00 2.13
CA PRO A 105 -12.97 -4.71 2.99
C PRO A 105 -13.01 -6.21 2.71
N ASP A 106 -13.21 -7.02 3.74
CA ASP A 106 -13.28 -8.50 3.65
C ASP A 106 -14.33 -8.96 2.63
N LYS A 107 -15.47 -8.25 2.54
CA LYS A 107 -16.54 -8.53 1.56
C LYS A 107 -16.11 -8.40 0.09
N ARG A 108 -15.00 -7.72 -0.19
CA ARG A 108 -14.47 -7.52 -1.55
C ARG A 108 -13.40 -8.54 -1.92
N GLU A 109 -13.14 -9.55 -1.07
CA GLU A 109 -12.09 -10.53 -1.33
C GLU A 109 -12.28 -11.26 -2.67
N ALA A 110 -13.52 -11.64 -3.01
CA ALA A 110 -13.83 -12.27 -4.29
C ALA A 110 -13.47 -11.35 -5.46
N ASP A 111 -13.92 -10.09 -5.43
CA ASP A 111 -13.61 -9.08 -6.45
C ASP A 111 -12.10 -8.85 -6.58
N VAL A 112 -11.37 -8.78 -5.45
CA VAL A 112 -9.91 -8.59 -5.44
C VAL A 112 -9.23 -9.77 -6.12
N ARG A 113 -9.58 -10.99 -5.73
CA ARG A 113 -9.04 -12.20 -6.33
C ARG A 113 -9.34 -12.23 -7.82
N GLU A 114 -10.60 -12.04 -8.21
CA GLU A 114 -11.02 -12.04 -9.62
C GLU A 114 -10.18 -11.06 -10.43
N GLN A 115 -10.01 -9.82 -9.98
CA GLN A 115 -9.19 -8.85 -10.68
C GLN A 115 -7.73 -9.30 -10.76
N LEU A 116 -7.09 -9.69 -9.64
CA LEU A 116 -5.68 -10.09 -9.63
C LEU A 116 -5.37 -11.30 -10.55
N TRP A 117 -6.34 -12.20 -10.75
CA TRP A 117 -6.18 -13.36 -11.62
C TRP A 117 -6.47 -13.08 -13.10
N ARG A 118 -6.84 -11.85 -13.48
CA ARG A 118 -7.07 -11.51 -14.89
C ARG A 118 -5.77 -11.68 -15.70
N PRO A 119 -5.81 -12.29 -16.89
CA PRO A 119 -4.62 -12.46 -17.73
C PRO A 119 -3.88 -11.15 -18.03
N ALA A 120 -4.62 -10.04 -18.17
CA ALA A 120 -4.08 -8.69 -18.37
C ALA A 120 -3.18 -8.22 -17.20
N PHE A 121 -3.33 -8.82 -16.02
CA PHE A 121 -2.57 -8.54 -14.81
C PHE A 121 -1.65 -9.69 -14.41
N SER A 122 -1.33 -10.61 -15.33
CA SER A 122 -0.36 -11.70 -15.09
C SER A 122 0.99 -11.18 -14.55
N ARG A 123 1.47 -10.03 -15.02
CA ARG A 123 2.68 -9.36 -14.49
C ARG A 123 2.57 -8.92 -13.03
N ILE A 124 1.37 -8.65 -12.52
CA ILE A 124 1.15 -8.35 -11.08
C ILE A 124 1.34 -9.58 -10.21
N ALA A 125 1.00 -10.76 -10.71
CA ALA A 125 1.22 -11.99 -9.96
C ALA A 125 2.73 -12.16 -9.63
N ASP A 126 3.61 -11.71 -10.52
CA ASP A 126 5.06 -11.65 -10.28
C ASP A 126 5.46 -10.55 -9.28
N LEU A 127 4.70 -9.45 -9.25
CA LEU A 127 4.95 -8.26 -8.43
C LEU A 127 4.52 -8.41 -6.96
N LYS A 128 4.69 -9.58 -6.34
CA LYS A 128 4.45 -9.83 -4.90
C LYS A 128 3.23 -9.07 -4.29
N VAL A 129 2.15 -8.88 -5.06
CA VAL A 129 0.96 -8.14 -4.61
C VAL A 129 0.22 -9.03 -3.63
N ARG A 130 -0.10 -8.50 -2.46
CA ARG A 130 -0.84 -9.23 -1.42
C ARG A 130 -2.10 -8.47 -1.07
N TYR A 131 -3.21 -9.20 -1.11
CA TYR A 131 -4.46 -8.73 -0.53
C TYR A 131 -4.37 -8.75 1.00
N LEU A 132 -4.73 -7.64 1.64
CA LEU A 132 -4.82 -7.50 3.08
C LEU A 132 -6.24 -7.06 3.49
N PRO A 133 -7.12 -7.99 3.91
CA PRO A 133 -8.45 -7.63 4.39
C PRO A 133 -8.39 -6.84 5.70
N TYR A 134 -9.37 -5.97 5.92
CA TYR A 134 -9.48 -5.18 7.16
C TYR A 134 -9.53 -6.06 8.41
N GLY A 135 -10.22 -7.20 8.36
CA GLY A 135 -10.25 -8.18 9.45
C GLY A 135 -8.85 -8.67 9.85
N ARG A 136 -7.98 -8.93 8.87
CA ARG A 136 -6.58 -9.33 9.12
C ARG A 136 -5.74 -8.16 9.61
N LEU A 137 -5.87 -6.98 8.98
CA LEU A 137 -5.15 -5.77 9.41
C LEU A 137 -5.41 -5.46 10.88
N ARG A 138 -6.68 -5.51 11.32
CA ARG A 138 -7.08 -5.36 12.72
C ARG A 138 -6.40 -6.35 13.68
N ARG A 139 -6.16 -7.58 13.25
CA ARG A 139 -5.46 -8.59 14.07
C ARG A 139 -3.97 -8.31 14.20
N ILE A 140 -3.34 -7.80 13.15
CA ILE A 140 -1.91 -7.42 13.14
C ILE A 140 -1.66 -6.25 14.11
N VAL A 141 -2.63 -5.34 14.20
CA VAL A 141 -2.50 -4.06 14.92
C VAL A 141 -3.21 -4.06 16.27
N ARG A 142 -3.62 -5.24 16.76
CA ARG A 142 -4.47 -5.40 17.96
C ARG A 142 -4.00 -4.44 19.07
N PRO A 143 -4.85 -3.49 19.50
CA PRO A 143 -4.44 -2.45 20.43
C PRO A 143 -4.11 -3.05 21.80
N LEU A 144 -3.23 -2.39 22.55
CA LEU A 144 -2.87 -2.76 23.94
C LEU A 144 -4.10 -2.88 24.85
N SER A 145 -5.20 -2.19 24.55
CA SER A 145 -6.48 -2.29 25.27
C SER A 145 -7.20 -3.64 25.13
N ALA A 146 -6.74 -4.52 24.23
CA ALA A 146 -7.26 -5.89 24.06
C ALA A 146 -6.53 -6.92 24.92
N LEU A 147 -5.47 -6.53 25.63
CA LEU A 147 -4.90 -7.29 26.74
C LEU A 147 -5.72 -6.88 27.97
N GLY A 148 -6.45 -7.81 28.58
CA GLY A 148 -7.29 -7.52 29.74
C GLY A 148 -6.51 -6.76 30.81
N ARG A 149 -7.18 -5.83 31.51
CA ARG A 149 -6.62 -5.23 32.72
C ARG A 149 -6.31 -6.37 33.69
N VAL A 150 -5.07 -6.41 34.19
CA VAL A 150 -4.72 -7.19 35.38
C VAL A 150 -5.32 -6.51 36.59
#